data_AF-A0A3C0SKD4-F1
#
_entry.id   AF-A0A3C0SKD4-F1
#
_cell.length_a   1.000
_cell.length_b   1.000
_cell.length_c   1.000
_cell.angle_alpha   90.00
_cell.angle_beta   90.00
_cell.angle_gamma   90.00
#
_symmetry.space_group_name_H-M   'P 1'
#
loop_
_entity.id
_entity.type
_entity.pdbx_description
1 polymer ?
#
loop_
_entity_poly.entity_id
_entity_poly.type
_entity_poly.pdbx_seq_one_letter_code
_entity_poly.pdbx_strand_id
1 'polypeptide(L)' 'MDRLFDVTDAISIPGTSFGEVFIQRNFARQCILDNGTFEEVSSSLTEGTGTRIVVGDRTY' A
#
# COMPACT_ATOMS: atom_id res chain seq x y z
N MET A 1 6.20 -7.06 -16.53
CA MET A 1 4.82 -6.84 -16.99
C MET A 1 3.99 -8.08 -16.72
N ASP A 2 4.48 -9.27 -17.09
CA ASP A 2 3.75 -10.54 -17.00
C ASP A 2 3.17 -10.85 -15.61
N ARG A 3 3.96 -10.66 -14.54
CA ARG A 3 3.48 -10.95 -13.17
C ARG A 3 2.36 -10.04 -12.65
N LEU A 4 2.21 -8.83 -13.20
CA LEU A 4 1.07 -7.97 -12.83
C LEU A 4 -0.22 -8.50 -13.45
N PHE A 5 -0.14 -9.00 -14.68
CA PHE A 5 -1.26 -9.65 -15.35
C PHE A 5 -1.68 -10.95 -14.65
N ASP A 6 -0.71 -11.76 -14.20
CA ASP A 6 -1.00 -12.98 -13.43
C ASP A 6 -1.82 -12.69 -12.16
N VAL A 7 -1.52 -11.58 -11.46
CA VAL A 7 -2.24 -11.20 -10.24
C VAL A 7 -3.61 -10.61 -10.58
N THR A 8 -3.73 -9.79 -11.63
CA THR A 8 -5.04 -9.27 -12.05
C THR A 8 -5.97 -10.37 -12.53
N ASP A 9 -5.45 -11.40 -13.20
CA ASP A 9 -6.23 -12.57 -13.61
C ASP A 9 -6.67 -13.38 -12.39
N ALA A 10 -5.79 -13.56 -11.40
CA ALA A 10 -6.13 -14.28 -10.16
C ALA A 10 -7.25 -13.61 -9.35
N ILE A 11 -7.40 -12.29 -9.43
CA ILE A 11 -8.45 -11.53 -8.72
C ILE A 11 -9.68 -11.26 -9.58
N SER A 12 -9.67 -11.65 -10.86
CA SER A 12 -10.78 -11.51 -11.78
C SER A 12 -11.78 -12.67 -11.64
N ILE A 13 -12.41 -12.79 -10.47
CA ILE A 13 -13.43 -13.81 -10.19
C ILE A 13 -14.83 -13.37 -10.65
N PRO A 14 -15.72 -14.29 -11.06
CA PRO A 14 -17.08 -13.96 -11.49
C PRO A 14 -17.86 -13.15 -10.45
N GLY A 15 -18.47 -12.04 -10.87
CA GLY A 15 -19.20 -11.13 -9.99
C GLY A 15 -18.34 -10.02 -9.38
N THR A 16 -17.02 -10.02 -9.59
CA THR A 16 -16.15 -8.90 -9.23
C THR A 16 -16.52 -7.68 -10.07
N SER A 17 -16.84 -6.59 -9.39
CA SER A 17 -17.12 -5.30 -10.01
C SER A 17 -15.84 -4.50 -10.25
N PHE A 18 -14.85 -4.67 -9.37
CA PHE A 18 -13.55 -4.00 -9.45
C PHE A 18 -12.50 -4.77 -8.65
N GLY A 19 -11.27 -4.85 -9.16
CA GLY A 19 -10.13 -5.45 -8.47
C GLY A 19 -8.87 -4.62 -8.70
N GLU A 20 -8.09 -4.38 -7.65
CA GLU A 20 -6.80 -3.69 -7.75
C GLU A 20 -5.73 -4.33 -6.88
N VAL A 21 -4.48 -4.10 -7.26
CA VAL A 21 -3.28 -4.44 -6.51
C VAL A 21 -2.49 -3.16 -6.35
N PHE A 22 -2.06 -2.86 -5.13
CA PHE A 22 -1.18 -1.73 -4.86
C PHE A 22 0.12 -2.20 -4.23
N ILE A 23 1.19 -1.52 -4.60
CA ILE A 23 2.53 -1.72 -4.06
C ILE A 23 2.93 -0.39 -3.44
N GLN A 24 3.26 -0.42 -2.16
CA GLN A 24 3.73 0.75 -1.43
C GLN A 24 5.18 0.54 -1.01
N ARG A 25 6.02 1.51 -1.37
CA ARG A 25 7.35 1.69 -0.79
C ARG A 25 7.49 3.14 -0.41
N ASN A 26 7.72 3.41 0.87
CA ASN A 26 7.89 4.75 1.38
C ASN A 26 9.09 4.78 2.34
N PHE A 27 9.83 5.87 2.27
CA PHE A 27 10.88 6.20 3.21
C PHE A 27 10.60 7.60 3.76
N ALA A 28 10.50 7.70 5.08
CA ALA A 28 10.31 8.98 5.75
C ALA A 28 11.39 9.20 6.80
N ARG A 29 11.81 10.46 6.92
CA ARG A 29 12.69 10.93 7.99
C ARG A 29 12.06 12.16 8.62
N GLN A 30 12.03 12.17 9.93
CA GLN A 30 11.41 13.22 10.71
C GLN A 30 12.35 13.63 11.85
N CYS A 31 12.29 14.90 12.22
CA CYS A 31 13.03 15.44 13.35
C CYS A 31 12.12 16.37 14.14
N ILE A 32 12.25 16.31 15.46
CA ILE A 32 11.60 17.23 16.39
C ILE A 32 12.68 18.16 16.91
N LEU A 33 12.51 19.45 16.64
CA LEU A 33 13.34 20.52 17.17
C LEU A 33 12.51 21.25 18.23
N ASP A 34 12.96 21.19 19.48
CA ASP A 34 12.36 21.95 20.57
C ASP A 34 13.47 22.67 21.37
N ASN A 35 13.15 23.88 21.81
CA ASN A 35 14.05 24.77 22.55
C ASN A 35 15.46 24.93 21.94
N GLY A 36 15.55 24.96 20.59
CA GLY A 36 16.81 25.10 19.88
C GLY A 36 17.67 23.83 19.82
N THR A 37 17.17 22.69 20.30
CA THR A 37 17.85 21.39 20.27
C THR A 37 17.02 20.33 19.56
N PHE A 38 17.70 19.37 18.91
CA PHE A 38 17.01 18.20 18.37
C PHE A 38 16.67 17.24 19.50
N GLU A 39 15.39 17.08 19.77
CA GLU A 39 14.92 16.13 20.79
C GLU A 39 14.77 14.73 20.23
N GLU A 40 14.31 14.62 18.98
CA GLU A 40 14.14 13.34 18.31
C GLU A 40 14.55 13.41 16.84
N VAL A 41 15.22 12.35 16.38
CA VAL A 41 15.39 12.05 14.96
C VAL A 41 14.93 10.61 14.75
N SER A 42 13.94 10.42 13.90
CA SER A 42 13.44 9.09 13.56
C SER A 42 13.35 8.91 12.04
N SER A 43 13.48 7.65 11.63
CA SER A 43 13.35 7.24 10.24
C SER A 43 12.47 6.00 10.16
N SER A 44 11.54 6.00 9.21
CA SER A 44 10.69 4.86 8.94
C SER A 44 10.83 4.42 7.49
N LEU A 45 10.82 3.10 7.31
CA LEU A 45 10.69 2.45 6.02
C LEU A 45 9.37 1.67 6.05
N THR A 46 8.54 1.86 5.04
CA THR A 46 7.31 1.09 4.86
C THR A 46 7.37 0.42 3.51
N GLU A 47 7.31 -0.91 3.52
CA GLU A 47 7.13 -1.72 2.32
C GLU A 47 5.92 -2.62 2.51
N GLY A 48 5.07 -2.68 1.50
CA GLY A 48 3.88 -3.50 1.56
C GLY A 48 3.22 -3.65 0.20
N THR A 49 2.42 -4.70 0.11
CA THR A 49 1.53 -4.95 -1.02
C THR A 49 0.14 -5.20 -0.47
N GLY A 50 -0.87 -4.72 -1.17
CA GLY A 50 -2.25 -5.06 -0.85
C GLY A 50 -3.05 -5.35 -2.11
N THR A 51 -4.11 -6.10 -1.91
CA THR A 51 -5.08 -6.46 -2.93
C THR A 51 -6.45 -6.06 -2.43
N ARG A 52 -7.26 -5.44 -3.28
CA ARG A 52 -8.65 -5.11 -2.98
C ARG A 52 -9.57 -5.71 -4.03
N ILE A 53 -10.60 -6.40 -3.59
CA ILE A 53 -11.62 -7.01 -4.46
C ILE A 53 -12.99 -6.48 -4.05
N VAL A 54 -13.75 -5.96 -5.01
CA VAL A 54 -15.09 -5.40 -4.79
C VAL A 54 -16.12 -6.28 -5.49
N VAL A 55 -17.10 -6.79 -4.73
CA VAL A 55 -18.21 -7.62 -5.22
C VAL A 55 -19.52 -6.99 -4.74
N GLY A 56 -20.25 -6.33 -5.66
CA GLY A 56 -21.40 -5.50 -5.28
C GLY A 56 -20.98 -4.42 -4.28
N ASP A 57 -21.62 -4.40 -3.11
CA ASP A 57 -21.36 -3.42 -2.05
C ASP A 57 -20.29 -3.87 -1.03
N ARG A 58 -19.60 -5.00 -1.28
CA ARG A 58 -18.60 -5.56 -0.34
C ARG A 58 -17.19 -5.39 -0.88
N THR A 59 -16.28 -5.05 0.03
CA THR A 59 -14.83 -4.97 -0.23
C THR A 59 -14.10 -6.00 0.61
N TYR A 60 -13.18 -6.72 -0.03
CA TYR A 60 -12.29 -7.73 0.55
C TYR A 60 -10.83 -7.35 0.32
#